data_AF-A0A7S0TL58-F1
#
_entry.id   AF-A0A7S0TL58-F1
#
_cell.length_a   1.000
_cell.length_b   1.000
_cell.length_c   1.000
_cell.angle_alpha   90.00
_cell.angle_beta   90.00
_cell.angle_gamma   90.00
#
_symmetry.space_group_name_H-M   'P 1'
#
loop_
_entity.id
_entity.type
_entity.pdbx_description
1 polymer ?
#
loop_
_entity_poly.entity_id
_entity_poly.type
_entity_poly.pdbx_seq_one_letter_code
_entity_poly.pdbx_strand_id
1 'polypeptide(L)'
;SSNKEWRGVVVAPFESGQVEAWCRLYSLLSRVMIRSAKDIMEDVGTIPGCIRRETRVELSSRERLAYNSLISIIKRNIILAEGKGSKVDSQIDSLLHKQNVKHAREALMNCRKACCVAGQLNISLVRAHVEECLHDMRRGHRLLDTRCRCNGIAFDVEKGKPREITGRSGDCPLLRGDSMVVPEQRVRTIASAFLAEGFSAG
;
A
#
# COMPACT_ATOMS: atom_id res chain seq x y z
N SER A 1 -38.37 -17.95 6.84
CA SER A 1 -38.02 -19.05 5.92
C SER A 1 -37.72 -18.59 4.50
N SER A 2 -38.54 -17.72 3.90
CA SER A 2 -38.39 -17.18 2.52
C SER A 2 -36.98 -16.70 2.12
N ASN A 3 -36.22 -16.03 3.00
CA ASN A 3 -34.88 -15.51 2.67
C ASN A 3 -33.82 -16.63 2.50
N LYS A 4 -33.97 -17.76 3.21
CA LYS A 4 -33.09 -18.93 3.05
C LYS A 4 -33.35 -19.65 1.73
N GLU A 5 -34.61 -19.78 1.34
CA GLU A 5 -35.01 -20.40 0.07
C GLU A 5 -34.54 -19.57 -1.13
N TRP A 6 -34.73 -18.25 -1.11
CA TRP A 6 -34.21 -17.36 -2.14
C TRP A 6 -32.69 -17.46 -2.30
N ARG A 7 -31.96 -17.50 -1.17
CA ARG A 7 -30.51 -17.66 -1.20
C ARG A 7 -30.07 -19.01 -1.78
N GLY A 8 -30.75 -20.10 -1.40
CA GLY A 8 -30.40 -21.44 -1.86
C GLY A 8 -30.74 -21.69 -3.34
N VAL A 9 -31.83 -21.12 -3.84
CA VAL A 9 -32.37 -21.43 -5.18
C VAL A 9 -31.90 -20.44 -6.25
N VAL A 10 -31.63 -19.19 -5.87
CA VAL A 10 -31.27 -18.11 -6.80
C VAL A 10 -29.91 -17.49 -6.47
N VAL A 11 -29.67 -16.98 -5.26
CA VAL A 11 -28.45 -16.18 -4.98
C VAL A 11 -27.17 -17.01 -5.08
N ALA A 12 -27.04 -18.09 -4.31
CA ALA A 12 -25.81 -18.89 -4.30
C ALA A 12 -25.54 -19.59 -5.65
N PRO A 13 -26.56 -20.16 -6.34
CA PRO A 13 -26.39 -20.68 -7.70
C PRO A 13 -26.02 -19.60 -8.74
N PHE A 14 -26.54 -18.38 -8.61
CA PHE A 14 -26.21 -17.27 -9.52
C PHE A 14 -24.78 -16.76 -9.30
N GLU A 15 -24.36 -16.57 -8.04
CA GLU A 15 -23.00 -16.15 -7.70
C GLU A 15 -21.93 -17.19 -8.11
N SER A 16 -22.31 -18.47 -8.17
CA SER A 16 -21.45 -19.55 -8.67
C SER A 16 -21.50 -19.74 -10.19
N GLY A 17 -22.27 -18.91 -10.91
CA GLY A 17 -22.32 -18.90 -12.38
C GLY A 17 -23.20 -19.97 -13.02
N GLN A 18 -24.16 -20.54 -12.29
CA GLN A 18 -25.08 -21.56 -12.83
C GLN A 18 -26.17 -20.91 -13.71
N VAL A 19 -26.36 -21.44 -14.92
CA VAL A 19 -27.30 -20.88 -15.91
C VAL A 19 -28.75 -21.02 -15.46
N GLU A 20 -29.10 -22.09 -14.74
CA GLU A 20 -30.44 -22.32 -14.22
C GLU A 20 -30.87 -21.23 -13.25
N ALA A 21 -29.93 -20.70 -12.47
CA ALA A 21 -30.16 -19.60 -11.55
C ALA A 21 -30.50 -18.31 -12.30
N TRP A 22 -29.77 -18.04 -13.39
CA TRP A 22 -30.05 -16.93 -14.29
C TRP A 22 -31.44 -17.07 -14.93
N CYS A 23 -31.79 -18.26 -15.44
CA CYS A 23 -33.10 -18.52 -16.05
C CYS A 23 -34.25 -18.30 -15.05
N ARG A 24 -34.10 -18.76 -13.80
CA ARG A 24 -35.10 -18.54 -12.73
C ARG A 24 -35.25 -17.06 -12.40
N LEU A 25 -34.12 -16.35 -12.24
CA LEU A 25 -34.12 -14.93 -11.94
C LEU A 25 -34.74 -14.12 -13.09
N TYR A 26 -34.35 -14.41 -14.34
CA TYR A 26 -34.89 -13.79 -15.53
C TYR A 26 -36.39 -14.05 -15.67
N SER A 27 -36.83 -15.31 -15.52
CA SER A 27 -38.26 -15.66 -15.57
C SER A 27 -39.08 -14.95 -14.51
N LEU A 28 -38.55 -14.76 -13.31
CA LEU A 28 -39.23 -14.00 -12.26
C LEU A 28 -39.31 -12.52 -12.64
N LEU A 29 -38.18 -11.91 -12.96
CA LEU A 29 -38.08 -10.48 -13.28
C LEU A 29 -38.91 -10.10 -14.51
N SER A 30 -38.94 -10.94 -15.55
CA SER A 30 -39.75 -10.71 -16.75
C SER A 30 -41.25 -10.57 -16.48
N ARG A 31 -41.76 -11.14 -15.38
CA ARG A 31 -43.18 -11.10 -15.01
C ARG A 31 -43.53 -9.93 -14.11
N VAL A 32 -42.59 -9.46 -13.30
CA VAL A 32 -42.84 -8.48 -12.23
C VAL A 32 -42.20 -7.13 -12.49
N MET A 33 -41.23 -7.05 -13.39
CA MET A 33 -40.45 -5.85 -13.66
C MET A 33 -40.63 -5.41 -15.11
N ILE A 34 -41.12 -4.18 -15.30
CA ILE A 34 -41.08 -3.49 -16.60
C ILE A 34 -39.79 -2.68 -16.63
N ARG A 35 -38.93 -2.92 -17.64
CA ARG A 35 -37.67 -2.19 -17.83
C ARG A 35 -37.72 -1.40 -19.12
N SER A 36 -37.66 -0.07 -19.00
CA SER A 36 -37.38 0.81 -20.14
C SER A 36 -35.87 1.02 -20.23
N ALA A 37 -35.27 0.46 -21.27
CA ALA A 37 -33.83 0.55 -21.48
C ALA A 37 -33.51 1.74 -22.41
N LYS A 38 -32.47 2.50 -22.06
CA LYS A 38 -32.12 3.75 -22.74
C LYS A 38 -31.65 3.52 -24.18
N ASP A 39 -31.01 2.39 -24.43
CA ASP A 39 -30.66 1.90 -25.77
C ASP A 39 -31.88 1.82 -26.70
N ILE A 40 -32.99 1.21 -26.25
CA ILE A 40 -34.23 1.14 -27.04
C ILE A 40 -34.79 2.55 -27.34
N MET A 41 -34.66 3.47 -26.39
CA MET A 41 -35.11 4.86 -26.57
C MET A 41 -34.19 5.66 -27.51
N GLU A 42 -32.89 5.33 -27.55
CA GLU A 42 -31.93 5.87 -28.53
C GLU A 42 -32.26 5.34 -29.94
N ASP A 43 -32.53 4.03 -30.08
CA ASP A 43 -32.86 3.39 -31.37
C ASP A 43 -34.16 3.94 -31.99
N VAL A 44 -35.16 4.22 -31.16
CA VAL A 44 -36.45 4.81 -31.59
C VAL A 44 -36.36 6.34 -31.75
N GLY A 45 -35.18 6.94 -31.53
CA GLY A 45 -34.94 8.37 -31.71
C GLY A 45 -35.61 9.26 -30.66
N THR A 46 -36.02 8.69 -29.52
CA THR A 46 -36.67 9.43 -28.42
C THR A 46 -35.65 10.21 -27.58
N ILE A 47 -34.43 9.69 -27.46
CA ILE A 47 -33.30 10.38 -26.82
C ILE A 47 -32.08 10.39 -27.75
N PRO A 48 -31.27 11.46 -27.73
CA PRO A 48 -30.06 11.52 -28.54
C PRO A 48 -29.02 10.50 -28.04
N GLY A 49 -28.27 9.91 -28.98
CA GLY A 49 -27.18 8.99 -28.65
C GLY A 49 -26.10 9.64 -27.77
N CYS A 50 -25.54 8.86 -26.85
CA CYS A 50 -24.50 9.34 -25.95
C CYS A 50 -23.17 9.61 -26.68
N ILE A 51 -22.77 10.88 -26.79
CA ILE A 51 -21.46 11.26 -27.34
C ILE A 51 -20.45 11.35 -26.19
N ARG A 52 -19.57 10.36 -26.09
CA ARG A 52 -18.45 10.38 -25.15
C ARG A 52 -17.23 11.05 -25.79
N ARG A 53 -16.70 12.08 -25.13
CA ARG A 53 -15.41 12.70 -25.47
C ARG A 53 -14.43 12.49 -24.33
N GLU A 54 -13.20 12.10 -24.66
CA GLU A 54 -12.12 11.93 -23.70
C GLU A 54 -11.03 12.95 -23.99
N THR A 55 -10.64 13.71 -22.96
CA THR A 55 -9.59 14.72 -23.05
C THR A 55 -8.54 14.43 -22.00
N ARG A 56 -7.27 14.40 -22.40
CA ARG A 56 -6.14 14.31 -21.48
C ARG A 56 -5.75 15.72 -21.05
N VAL A 57 -5.64 15.93 -19.76
CA VAL A 57 -5.25 17.21 -19.16
C VAL A 57 -3.91 17.02 -18.48
N GLU A 58 -2.97 17.94 -18.73
CA GLU A 58 -1.69 17.93 -18.05
C GLU A 58 -1.81 18.53 -16.65
N LEU A 59 -1.15 17.91 -15.68
CA LEU A 59 -1.05 18.47 -14.33
C LEU A 59 -0.13 19.68 -14.31
N SER A 60 -0.55 20.73 -13.62
CA SER A 60 0.31 21.86 -13.27
C SER A 60 1.50 21.38 -12.43
N SER A 61 2.57 22.19 -12.36
CA SER A 61 3.75 21.87 -11.56
C SER A 61 3.41 21.60 -10.09
N ARG A 62 2.43 22.32 -9.55
CA ARG A 62 1.98 22.19 -8.15
C ARG A 62 1.23 20.87 -7.92
N GLU A 63 0.30 20.53 -8.80
CA GLU A 63 -0.46 19.27 -8.74
C GLU A 63 0.47 18.07 -8.92
N ARG A 64 1.43 18.17 -9.84
CA ARG A 64 2.45 17.14 -10.06
C ARG A 64 3.29 16.90 -8.80
N LEU A 65 3.70 17.98 -8.13
CA LEU A 65 4.44 17.88 -6.88
C LEU A 65 3.60 17.20 -5.78
N ALA A 66 2.37 17.66 -5.57
CA ALA A 66 1.48 17.06 -4.56
C ALA A 66 1.19 15.58 -4.83
N TYR A 67 0.93 15.22 -6.10
CA TYR A 67 0.72 13.84 -6.52
C TYR A 67 1.96 12.98 -6.27
N ASN A 68 3.14 13.46 -6.69
CA ASN A 68 4.39 12.73 -6.53
C ASN A 68 4.75 12.51 -5.05
N SER A 69 4.54 13.51 -4.19
CA SER A 69 4.75 13.37 -2.74
C SER A 69 3.86 12.28 -2.14
N LEU A 70 2.57 12.24 -2.51
CA LEU A 70 1.65 11.19 -2.06
C LEU A 70 2.06 9.81 -2.57
N ILE A 71 2.44 9.71 -3.83
CA ILE A 71 2.91 8.46 -4.42
C ILE A 71 4.20 7.97 -3.73
N SER A 72 5.11 8.87 -3.37
CA SER A 72 6.33 8.54 -2.63
C SER A 72 6.01 7.92 -1.27
N ILE A 73 5.04 8.48 -0.54
CA ILE A 73 4.55 7.90 0.74
C ILE A 73 3.95 6.51 0.53
N ILE A 74 3.08 6.35 -0.47
CA ILE A 74 2.42 5.06 -0.73
C ILE A 74 3.45 4.00 -1.13
N LYS A 75 4.39 4.34 -2.03
CA LYS A 75 5.50 3.45 -2.43
C LYS A 75 6.35 3.06 -1.23
N ARG A 76 6.69 4.02 -0.37
CA ARG A 76 7.42 3.76 0.87
C ARG A 76 6.68 2.78 1.77
N ASN A 77 5.38 2.98 1.99
CA ASN A 77 4.60 2.05 2.80
C ASN A 77 4.66 0.63 2.23
N ILE A 78 4.47 0.47 0.91
CA ILE A 78 4.51 -0.85 0.27
C ILE A 78 5.89 -1.50 0.46
N ILE A 79 6.98 -0.78 0.18
CA ILE A 79 8.36 -1.30 0.24
C ILE A 79 8.78 -1.63 1.68
N LEU A 80 8.45 -0.76 2.64
CA LEU A 80 8.80 -0.97 4.05
C LEU A 80 7.98 -2.10 4.67
N ALA A 81 6.70 -2.23 4.28
CA ALA A 81 5.85 -3.30 4.76
C ALA A 81 6.13 -4.65 4.07
N GLU A 82 6.93 -4.70 3.01
CA GLU A 82 7.40 -5.93 2.35
C GLU A 82 8.55 -6.62 3.12
N GLY A 83 8.65 -6.39 4.43
CA GLY A 83 9.55 -7.13 5.32
C GLY A 83 9.17 -8.61 5.37
N LYS A 84 9.97 -9.49 4.77
CA LYS A 84 9.82 -10.94 4.86
C LYS A 84 10.07 -11.41 6.30
N GLY A 85 8.99 -11.58 7.06
CA GLY A 85 8.94 -12.43 8.24
C GLY A 85 7.66 -13.25 8.15
N SER A 86 7.76 -14.58 8.27
CA SER A 86 6.67 -15.56 8.14
C SER A 86 5.58 -15.45 9.23
N LYS A 87 5.39 -14.28 9.85
CA LYS A 87 4.33 -14.04 10.82
C LYS A 87 3.33 -13.04 10.25
N VAL A 88 2.09 -13.47 10.21
CA VAL A 88 0.88 -12.73 9.79
C VAL A 88 0.78 -11.35 10.50
N ASP A 89 1.40 -11.20 11.67
CA ASP A 89 1.41 -9.95 12.44
C ASP A 89 2.45 -8.91 11.99
N SER A 90 3.38 -9.25 11.10
CA SER A 90 4.46 -8.34 10.66
C SER A 90 4.06 -7.37 9.54
N GLN A 91 2.88 -7.54 8.94
CA GLN A 91 2.37 -6.70 7.86
C GLN A 91 1.17 -5.84 8.27
N ILE A 92 0.89 -5.70 9.58
CA ILE A 92 -0.26 -4.93 10.08
C ILE A 92 -0.23 -3.48 9.58
N ASP A 93 0.95 -2.91 9.30
CA ASP A 93 1.09 -1.52 8.80
C ASP A 93 1.06 -1.41 7.27
N SER A 94 0.97 -2.52 6.53
CA SER A 94 0.88 -2.49 5.06
C SER A 94 -0.47 -1.92 4.61
N LEU A 95 -0.47 -0.96 3.67
CA LEU A 95 -1.70 -0.54 2.99
C LEU A 95 -2.36 -1.69 2.21
N LEU A 96 -1.63 -2.76 1.90
CA LEU A 96 -2.17 -3.95 1.23
C LEU A 96 -2.81 -4.94 2.21
N HIS A 97 -2.68 -4.72 3.52
CA HIS A 97 -3.28 -5.56 4.53
C HIS A 97 -4.81 -5.39 4.56
N LYS A 98 -5.54 -6.49 4.77
CA LYS A 98 -7.02 -6.48 4.76
C LYS A 98 -7.63 -5.55 5.80
N GLN A 99 -6.95 -5.34 6.92
CA GLN A 99 -7.41 -4.41 7.97
C GLN A 99 -7.22 -2.93 7.59
N ASN A 100 -6.31 -2.62 6.66
CA ASN A 100 -5.96 -1.27 6.25
C ASN A 100 -6.65 -0.80 4.97
N VAL A 101 -7.66 -1.53 4.49
CA VAL A 101 -8.41 -1.18 3.28
C VAL A 101 -8.98 0.24 3.35
N LYS A 102 -9.36 0.71 4.55
CA LYS A 102 -9.81 2.10 4.76
C LYS A 102 -8.68 3.09 4.44
N HIS A 103 -7.49 2.89 5.00
CA HIS A 103 -6.32 3.74 4.78
C HIS A 103 -5.82 3.68 3.33
N ALA A 104 -5.88 2.50 2.70
CA ALA A 104 -5.54 2.33 1.29
C ALA A 104 -6.48 3.12 0.37
N ARG A 105 -7.80 3.07 0.65
CA ARG A 105 -8.79 3.86 -0.07
C ARG A 105 -8.57 5.35 0.12
N GLU A 106 -8.27 5.78 1.34
CA GLU A 106 -8.00 7.18 1.65
C GLU A 106 -6.75 7.70 0.92
N ALA A 107 -5.66 6.94 0.93
CA ALA A 107 -4.45 7.27 0.19
C ALA A 107 -4.71 7.43 -1.31
N LEU A 108 -5.44 6.49 -1.93
CA LEU A 108 -5.84 6.58 -3.34
C LEU A 108 -6.76 7.78 -3.61
N MET A 109 -7.69 8.06 -2.70
CA MET A 109 -8.60 9.21 -2.83
C MET A 109 -7.83 10.53 -2.74
N ASN A 110 -6.81 10.61 -1.90
CA ASN A 110 -5.92 11.77 -1.82
C ASN A 110 -5.10 11.94 -3.09
N CYS A 111 -4.59 10.85 -3.71
CA CYS A 111 -3.95 10.92 -5.02
C CYS A 111 -4.90 11.46 -6.09
N ARG A 112 -6.16 11.01 -6.10
CA ARG A 112 -7.17 11.53 -7.03
C ARG A 112 -7.47 13.01 -6.80
N LYS A 113 -7.57 13.43 -5.54
CA LYS A 113 -7.76 14.84 -5.18
C LYS A 113 -6.59 15.70 -5.64
N ALA A 114 -5.35 15.21 -5.51
CA ALA A 114 -4.17 15.93 -6.00
C ALA A 114 -4.21 16.21 -7.51
N CYS A 115 -4.91 15.38 -8.30
CA CYS A 115 -5.11 15.60 -9.74
C CYS A 115 -6.24 16.58 -10.09
N CYS A 116 -7.17 16.87 -9.17
CA CYS A 116 -8.39 17.64 -9.45
C CYS A 116 -8.49 18.96 -8.65
N VAL A 117 -7.82 19.04 -7.51
CA VAL A 117 -7.86 20.18 -6.59
C VAL A 117 -6.45 20.37 -6.04
N ALA A 118 -5.79 21.46 -6.43
CA ALA A 118 -4.50 21.86 -5.89
C ALA A 118 -4.63 22.31 -4.41
N GLY A 119 -4.90 21.37 -3.50
CA GLY A 119 -4.76 21.60 -2.07
C GLY A 119 -3.28 21.83 -1.73
N GLN A 120 -3.00 22.69 -0.74
CA GLN A 120 -1.63 22.92 -0.25
C GLN A 120 -1.12 21.70 0.51
N LEU A 121 -0.84 20.60 -0.19
CA LEU A 121 -0.22 19.43 0.42
C LEU A 121 1.30 19.60 0.38
N ASN A 122 1.82 20.47 1.24
CA ASN A 122 3.27 20.58 1.47
C ASN A 122 3.71 19.43 2.37
N ILE A 123 3.80 18.23 1.80
CA ILE A 123 4.54 17.13 2.41
C ILE A 123 5.97 17.25 1.88
N SER A 124 6.79 18.03 2.58
CA SER A 124 8.23 18.02 2.39
C SER A 124 8.82 16.80 3.09
N LEU A 125 9.57 16.00 2.34
CA LEU A 125 10.41 14.95 2.91
C LEU A 125 11.58 15.62 3.64
N VAL A 126 11.44 15.80 4.95
CA VAL A 126 12.52 16.30 5.78
C VAL A 126 13.61 15.24 5.84
N ARG A 127 14.82 15.59 5.44
CA ARG A 127 16.00 14.72 5.47
C ARG A 127 16.20 14.06 6.83
N ALA A 128 15.89 14.79 7.92
CA ALA A 128 15.92 14.29 9.29
C ALA A 128 15.08 13.03 9.50
N HIS A 129 13.88 12.92 8.91
CA HIS A 129 13.04 11.71 9.05
C HIS A 129 13.61 10.51 8.30
N VAL A 130 14.28 10.74 7.16
CA VAL A 130 14.98 9.67 6.44
C VAL A 130 16.21 9.21 7.21
N GLU A 131 16.97 10.15 7.77
CA GLU A 131 18.12 9.86 8.63
C GLU A 131 17.70 9.12 9.91
N GLU A 132 16.57 9.50 10.52
CA GLU A 132 15.97 8.82 11.67
C GLU A 132 15.51 7.40 11.31
N CYS A 133 14.81 7.20 10.19
CA CYS A 133 14.45 5.86 9.72
C CYS A 133 15.68 4.99 9.40
N LEU A 134 16.73 5.57 8.79
CA LEU A 134 18.00 4.87 8.55
C LEU A 134 18.71 4.54 9.86
N HIS A 135 18.64 5.44 10.84
CA HIS A 135 19.16 5.22 12.18
C HIS A 135 18.39 4.09 12.89
N ASP A 136 17.07 4.03 12.78
CA ASP A 136 16.24 2.99 13.39
C ASP A 136 16.41 1.62 12.71
N MET A 137 16.53 1.58 11.38
CA MET A 137 16.90 0.36 10.66
C MET A 137 18.28 -0.16 11.10
N ARG A 138 19.22 0.75 11.38
CA ARG A 138 20.54 0.41 11.96
C ARG A 138 20.49 0.09 13.46
N ARG A 139 19.50 0.59 14.21
CA ARG A 139 19.30 0.24 15.64
C ARG A 139 18.84 -1.19 15.84
N GLY A 140 18.20 -1.81 14.84
CA GLY A 140 17.97 -3.26 14.82
C GLY A 140 19.26 -4.09 14.98
N HIS A 141 20.42 -3.50 14.71
CA HIS A 141 21.75 -4.07 14.94
C HIS A 141 22.34 -3.74 16.33
N ARG A 142 21.54 -3.62 17.40
CA ARG A 142 22.12 -3.51 18.75
C ARG A 142 22.83 -4.81 19.11
N LEU A 143 24.17 -4.78 19.03
CA LEU A 143 25.16 -5.75 19.55
C LEU A 143 24.98 -6.16 21.02
N LEU A 144 23.98 -5.62 21.72
CA LEU A 144 23.61 -5.91 23.10
C LEU A 144 22.63 -7.09 23.24
N ASP A 145 22.02 -7.57 22.15
CA ASP A 145 21.31 -8.85 22.22
C ASP A 145 22.36 -9.95 22.46
N THR A 146 22.28 -10.56 23.64
CA THR A 146 23.27 -11.40 24.33
C THR A 146 23.80 -12.62 23.55
N ARG A 147 23.41 -12.78 22.27
CA ARG A 147 23.77 -13.89 21.38
C ARG A 147 24.35 -13.48 20.01
N CYS A 148 24.54 -12.19 19.68
CA CYS A 148 25.17 -11.83 18.38
C CYS A 148 26.67 -12.18 18.36
N ARG A 149 27.16 -12.85 17.30
CA ARG A 149 28.60 -13.07 17.07
C ARG A 149 29.18 -12.21 15.94
N CYS A 150 28.54 -11.07 15.69
CA CYS A 150 28.97 -10.09 14.70
C CYS A 150 30.15 -9.24 15.21
N ASN A 151 31.09 -8.90 14.31
CA ASN A 151 32.11 -7.87 14.57
C ASN A 151 31.52 -6.48 14.24
N GLY A 152 31.91 -5.44 14.97
CA GLY A 152 31.42 -4.08 14.73
C GLY A 152 31.57 -3.13 15.91
N ILE A 153 31.06 -1.91 15.76
CA ILE A 153 31.09 -0.88 16.80
C ILE A 153 29.80 -1.00 17.64
N ALA A 154 29.93 -1.45 18.88
CA ALA A 154 28.83 -1.48 19.86
C ALA A 154 28.85 -0.20 20.70
N PHE A 155 27.69 0.31 21.11
CA PHE A 155 27.63 1.39 22.09
C PHE A 155 27.52 0.80 23.49
N ASP A 156 28.53 1.01 24.33
CA ASP A 156 28.56 0.56 25.72
C ASP A 156 27.70 1.52 26.56
N VAL A 157 26.53 1.04 27.01
CA VAL A 157 25.53 1.86 27.72
C VAL A 157 26.01 2.24 29.13
N GLU A 158 26.81 1.39 29.77
CA GLU A 158 27.36 1.67 31.10
C GLU A 158 28.51 2.69 31.02
N LYS A 159 29.31 2.64 29.95
CA LYS A 159 30.47 3.52 29.76
C LYS A 159 30.19 4.74 28.89
N GLY A 160 29.01 4.81 28.28
CA GLY A 160 28.59 5.90 27.40
C GLY A 160 29.48 6.11 26.18
N LYS A 161 30.22 5.10 25.73
CA LYS A 161 31.21 5.20 24.64
C LYS A 161 31.07 4.07 23.62
N PRO A 162 31.35 4.34 22.34
CA PRO A 162 31.48 3.29 21.35
C PRO A 162 32.68 2.39 21.68
N ARG A 163 32.46 1.09 21.57
CA ARG A 163 33.45 0.04 21.78
C ARG A 163 33.51 -0.81 20.52
N GLU A 164 34.71 -0.95 19.99
CA GLU A 164 34.96 -1.83 18.86
C GLU A 164 35.05 -3.28 19.35
N ILE A 165 34.27 -4.16 18.74
CA ILE A 165 34.24 -5.60 19.03
C ILE A 165 34.88 -6.32 17.86
N THR A 166 36.09 -6.84 18.10
CA THR A 166 36.85 -7.69 17.17
C THR A 166 37.02 -9.10 17.77
N GLY A 167 37.14 -10.11 16.90
CA GLY A 167 37.42 -11.49 17.33
C GLY A 167 36.21 -12.43 17.43
N ARG A 168 35.04 -12.07 16.87
CA ARG A 168 33.89 -12.98 16.71
C ARG A 168 33.82 -13.52 15.28
N SER A 169 33.20 -14.70 15.10
CA SER A 169 33.19 -15.44 13.83
C SER A 169 32.47 -14.74 12.68
N GLY A 170 31.73 -13.65 12.93
CA GLY A 170 30.94 -12.94 11.91
C GLY A 170 29.58 -13.60 11.63
N ASP A 171 29.37 -14.84 12.09
CA ASP A 171 28.09 -15.55 11.97
C ASP A 171 27.07 -15.03 12.98
N CYS A 172 26.20 -14.15 12.52
CA CYS A 172 25.08 -13.68 13.32
C CYS A 172 23.87 -14.61 13.13
N PRO A 173 23.37 -15.28 14.20
CA PRO A 173 22.12 -16.03 14.13
C PRO A 173 20.93 -15.13 13.75
N LEU A 174 21.02 -13.83 14.06
CA LEU A 174 20.06 -12.79 13.68
C LEU A 174 20.21 -12.33 12.22
N LEU A 175 21.09 -12.93 11.42
CA LEU A 175 21.10 -12.77 9.95
C LEU A 175 20.51 -14.00 9.23
N ARG A 176 20.14 -15.05 9.98
CA ARG A 176 19.44 -16.21 9.43
C ARG A 176 17.95 -15.90 9.40
N GLY A 177 17.41 -15.55 8.23
CA GLY A 177 16.02 -15.67 7.75
C GLY A 177 14.83 -15.14 8.59
N ASP A 178 14.84 -15.34 9.90
CA ASP A 178 13.73 -15.12 10.85
C ASP A 178 13.97 -13.93 11.79
N SER A 179 14.99 -13.11 11.51
CA SER A 179 15.33 -11.99 12.38
C SER A 179 14.73 -10.67 11.91
N MET A 180 14.30 -9.85 12.88
CA MET A 180 13.84 -8.47 12.64
C MET A 180 14.97 -7.48 12.29
N VAL A 181 16.15 -7.99 11.94
CA VAL A 181 17.35 -7.20 11.61
C VAL A 181 17.36 -6.90 10.11
N VAL A 182 17.42 -5.61 9.77
CA VAL A 182 17.50 -5.15 8.38
C VAL A 182 18.96 -5.24 7.90
N PRO A 183 19.28 -6.03 6.86
CA PRO A 183 20.66 -6.14 6.36
C PRO A 183 21.19 -4.79 5.86
N GLU A 184 22.46 -4.49 6.14
CA GLU A 184 23.10 -3.21 5.74
C GLU A 184 23.04 -2.97 4.23
N GLN A 185 23.03 -4.02 3.40
CA GLN A 185 22.85 -3.89 1.95
C GLN A 185 21.46 -3.34 1.58
N ARG A 186 20.41 -3.70 2.35
CA ARG A 186 19.06 -3.16 2.20
C ARG A 186 18.99 -1.71 2.68
N VAL A 187 19.65 -1.39 3.80
CA VAL A 187 19.81 -0.01 4.29
C VAL A 187 20.47 0.89 3.24
N ARG A 188 21.56 0.41 2.61
CA ARG A 188 22.27 1.12 1.54
C ARG A 188 21.43 1.28 0.27
N THR A 189 20.69 0.24 -0.10
CA THR A 189 19.76 0.30 -1.25
C THR A 189 18.70 1.37 -1.01
N ILE A 190 18.09 1.38 0.17
CA ILE A 190 17.09 2.37 0.57
C ILE A 190 17.72 3.78 0.63
N ALA A 191 18.90 3.94 1.22
CA ALA A 191 19.61 5.22 1.27
C ALA A 191 19.92 5.76 -0.14
N SER A 192 20.38 4.91 -1.05
CA SER A 192 20.66 5.29 -2.45
C SER A 192 19.41 5.68 -3.23
N ALA A 193 18.27 5.02 -2.96
CA ALA A 193 17.00 5.36 -3.58
C ALA A 193 16.50 6.76 -3.16
N PHE A 194 16.81 7.18 -1.93
CA PHE A 194 16.42 8.50 -1.43
C PHE A 194 17.45 9.60 -1.73
N LEU A 195 18.72 9.29 -2.01
CA LEU A 195 19.71 10.28 -2.46
C LEU A 195 19.38 10.91 -3.82
N ALA A 196 18.58 10.22 -4.65
CA ALA A 196 18.11 10.71 -5.94
C ALA A 196 16.90 11.65 -5.84
N GLU A 197 16.22 11.71 -4.68
CA GLU A 197 15.08 12.59 -4.46
C GLU A 197 15.59 13.90 -3.85
N GLY A 198 15.33 15.03 -4.52
CA GLY A 198 15.72 16.35 -4.04
C GLY A 198 15.08 16.65 -2.67
N PHE A 199 15.85 16.54 -1.60
CA PHE A 199 15.41 16.90 -0.26
C PHE A 199 15.26 18.42 -0.15
N SER A 200 14.16 18.89 0.41
CA SER A 200 14.06 20.28 0.84
C SER A 200 15.00 20.50 2.03
N ALA A 201 15.80 21.58 1.98
CA ALA A 201 16.44 22.10 3.18
C ALA A 201 15.33 22.50 4.16
N GLY A 202 15.29 21.85 5.32
CA GLY A 202 14.43 22.23 6.43
C GLY A 202 14.86 23.56 7.03
#